data_AF-A0A517NUU8-F1
#
_entry.id   AF-A0A517NUU8-F1
#
_cell.length_a   1.000
_cell.length_b   1.000
_cell.length_c   1.000
_cell.angle_alpha   90.00
_cell.angle_beta   90.00
_cell.angle_gamma   90.00
#
_symmetry.space_group_name_H-M   'P 1'
#
loop_
_entity.id
_entity.type
_entity.pdbx_description
1 polymer ?
#
loop_
_entity_poly.entity_id
_entity_poly.type
_entity_poly.pdbx_seq_one_letter_code
_entity_poly.pdbx_strand_id
1 'polypeptide(L)'
;MPDTSQNSKPSQSFDDLKDELDEVYRANERTADLYDQAVAERNKLAEDCESLQEKLECLEAEVETASHQREQELQQTTSRLEAEKSQLQTQLGQQQSDNAKLSVELSTATTQVSDADSCTASLKTELGQVESQLEHQIQESDRLKSELTSHGNELEEALKREQQVSGEKRALAKQRDELASILDAANTQKQAAQQAADLASDKAVSLSSQNLSLQQSTSKLEKEISRLADELIQRDAEIASVRDAHHNLNRSHCKLQADHDQVASEAATRLQQWEIARGQVDALSQEKSSLELRLQSAADLASQQTKQIAFIQGKLGDRDAELADLRSQLSHSQSELEQVRVDQKLSAGSAERLMQTLQAKIRRLQSDLLANAKAVEQHTVQRDLLESELSVSVKKLQQTEALLSNFVAELERVGRERREQDALILQVRSEAAEQQVQSAQHVDQLEQQLITLRQSLAESQSNLEHERSLYAKHLAESSSDAADVTQETETSEDIDQARTPSDEQLEIEPCNDDRTTPPESVHVTQEPEVAPEPVQVAEPTRTDDDLTVIKGIGRKIKELLSANGIDSFRCLASIDSAKLEQILKDAGMSRKRHDPATWAEQAVLAADGKMERLKELQRNRAKSWVTRCVRPVH
;
A
#
# COMPACT_ATOMS: atom_id res chain seq x y z
N MET A 1 99.63 -46.37 -36.41
CA MET A 1 99.89 -47.83 -36.47
C MET A 1 98.58 -48.54 -36.25
N PRO A 2 98.17 -49.47 -37.11
CA PRO A 2 98.70 -49.80 -38.45
C PRO A 2 97.86 -49.07 -39.53
N ASP A 3 97.87 -49.36 -40.84
CA ASP A 3 98.84 -50.09 -41.66
C ASP A 3 99.01 -49.44 -43.06
N THR A 4 99.96 -50.03 -43.78
CA THR A 4 100.47 -49.85 -45.15
C THR A 4 99.48 -49.78 -46.33
N SER A 5 100.01 -49.15 -47.38
CA SER A 5 100.00 -49.62 -48.78
C SER A 5 98.82 -49.39 -49.73
N GLN A 6 99.20 -48.93 -50.94
CA GLN A 6 98.71 -49.34 -52.26
C GLN A 6 97.26 -48.92 -52.63
N ASN A 7 96.89 -48.72 -53.89
CA ASN A 7 97.59 -48.50 -55.18
C ASN A 7 96.49 -48.06 -56.18
N SER A 8 96.84 -47.83 -57.44
CA SER A 8 95.93 -47.79 -58.60
C SER A 8 95.06 -46.54 -58.72
N LYS A 9 95.23 -45.85 -59.87
CA LYS A 9 94.13 -45.14 -60.53
C LYS A 9 92.94 -46.10 -60.71
N PRO A 10 91.70 -45.59 -60.75
CA PRO A 10 91.18 -45.21 -62.06
C PRO A 10 90.99 -43.70 -62.20
N SER A 11 90.84 -43.28 -63.45
CA SER A 11 90.46 -41.93 -63.81
C SER A 11 89.04 -41.64 -63.31
N GLN A 12 88.87 -40.68 -62.39
CA GLN A 12 87.72 -39.79 -62.51
C GLN A 12 87.91 -39.01 -63.82
N SER A 13 86.87 -38.88 -64.63
CA SER A 13 86.87 -38.02 -65.81
C SER A 13 87.09 -36.56 -65.39
N PHE A 14 87.52 -35.73 -66.35
CA PHE A 14 87.41 -34.29 -66.20
C PHE A 14 85.93 -33.88 -66.03
N ASP A 15 85.01 -34.66 -66.60
CA ASP A 15 83.57 -34.48 -66.43
C ASP A 15 83.10 -34.84 -65.01
N ASP A 16 83.60 -35.93 -64.40
CA ASP A 16 83.22 -36.32 -63.02
C ASP A 16 83.64 -35.25 -62.00
N LEU A 17 84.87 -34.72 -62.12
CA LEU A 17 85.37 -33.62 -61.29
C LEU A 17 84.65 -32.29 -61.57
N LYS A 18 84.10 -32.13 -62.77
CA LYS A 18 83.30 -30.96 -63.13
C LYS A 18 81.88 -31.09 -62.58
N ASP A 19 81.27 -32.27 -62.61
CA ASP A 19 79.96 -32.54 -62.01
C ASP A 19 80.04 -32.47 -60.47
N GLU A 20 81.12 -32.94 -59.83
CA GLU A 20 81.39 -32.68 -58.41
C GLU A 20 81.52 -31.17 -58.11
N LEU A 21 82.22 -30.41 -58.95
CA LEU A 21 82.40 -28.97 -58.77
C LEU A 21 81.08 -28.20 -59.00
N ASP A 22 80.32 -28.55 -60.04
CA ASP A 22 78.99 -28.00 -60.33
C ASP A 22 77.99 -28.37 -59.22
N GLU A 23 78.07 -29.58 -58.62
CA GLU A 23 77.25 -29.97 -57.49
C GLU A 23 77.66 -29.22 -56.21
N VAL A 24 78.95 -28.96 -55.98
CA VAL A 24 79.41 -28.07 -54.90
C VAL A 24 78.94 -26.62 -55.14
N TYR A 25 78.95 -26.12 -56.38
CA TYR A 25 78.38 -24.80 -56.69
C TYR A 25 76.87 -24.75 -56.45
N ARG A 26 76.10 -25.72 -56.94
CA ARG A 26 74.65 -25.83 -56.70
C ARG A 26 74.33 -26.04 -55.22
N ALA A 27 75.18 -26.73 -54.46
CA ALA A 27 75.04 -26.86 -53.02
C ALA A 27 75.31 -25.54 -52.29
N ASN A 28 76.35 -24.81 -52.70
CA ASN A 28 76.68 -23.49 -52.17
C ASN A 28 75.58 -22.45 -52.48
N GLU A 29 75.03 -22.48 -53.69
CA GLU A 29 73.89 -21.68 -54.15
C GLU A 29 72.63 -22.01 -53.32
N ARG A 30 72.28 -23.30 -53.15
CA ARG A 30 71.21 -23.72 -52.23
C ARG A 30 71.45 -23.29 -50.78
N THR A 31 72.68 -23.27 -50.29
CA THR A 31 72.96 -22.75 -48.93
C THR A 31 72.90 -21.22 -48.85
N ALA A 32 73.10 -20.50 -49.96
CA ALA A 32 72.83 -19.07 -50.03
C ALA A 32 71.32 -18.80 -50.05
N ASP A 33 70.54 -19.52 -50.87
CA ASP A 33 69.07 -19.46 -50.88
C ASP A 33 68.49 -19.75 -49.48
N LEU A 34 68.97 -20.79 -48.81
CA LEU A 34 68.55 -21.14 -47.44
C LEU A 34 69.01 -20.11 -46.40
N TYR A 35 70.16 -19.46 -46.60
CA TYR A 35 70.63 -18.38 -45.73
C TYR A 35 69.77 -17.13 -45.91
N ASP A 36 69.47 -16.73 -47.14
CA ASP A 36 68.62 -15.57 -47.44
C ASP A 36 67.16 -15.82 -47.03
N GLN A 37 66.65 -17.05 -47.15
CA GLN A 37 65.37 -17.46 -46.57
C GLN A 37 65.41 -17.34 -45.03
N ALA A 38 66.46 -17.85 -44.37
CA ALA A 38 66.58 -17.75 -42.91
C ALA A 38 66.75 -16.29 -42.42
N VAL A 39 67.37 -15.42 -43.22
CA VAL A 39 67.44 -13.97 -42.97
C VAL A 39 66.07 -13.31 -43.18
N ALA A 40 65.31 -13.68 -44.21
CA ALA A 40 63.96 -13.18 -44.43
C ALA A 40 63.00 -13.63 -43.31
N GLU A 41 63.05 -14.89 -42.89
CA GLU A 41 62.27 -15.41 -41.75
C GLU A 41 62.69 -14.73 -40.44
N ARG A 42 63.98 -14.50 -40.21
CA ARG A 42 64.48 -13.73 -39.05
C ARG A 42 64.01 -12.28 -39.06
N ASN A 43 64.05 -11.59 -40.21
CA ASN A 43 63.62 -10.20 -40.32
C ASN A 43 62.11 -10.09 -40.07
N LYS A 44 61.31 -11.00 -40.65
CA LYS A 44 59.88 -11.09 -40.35
C LYS A 44 59.62 -11.37 -38.87
N LEU A 45 60.36 -12.28 -38.25
CA LEU A 45 60.25 -12.53 -36.80
C LEU A 45 60.64 -11.31 -35.95
N ALA A 46 61.54 -10.44 -36.44
CA ALA A 46 61.83 -9.17 -35.78
C ALA A 46 60.66 -8.19 -35.92
N GLU A 47 60.08 -8.03 -37.10
CA GLU A 47 58.87 -7.21 -37.34
C GLU A 47 57.66 -7.71 -36.52
N ASP A 48 57.44 -9.04 -36.45
CA ASP A 48 56.41 -9.67 -35.62
C ASP A 48 56.69 -9.43 -34.12
N CYS A 49 57.95 -9.40 -33.68
CA CYS A 49 58.33 -9.10 -32.29
C CYS A 49 58.16 -7.62 -31.93
N GLU A 50 58.59 -6.69 -32.79
CA GLU A 50 58.37 -5.25 -32.61
C GLU A 50 56.87 -4.94 -32.56
N SER A 51 56.08 -5.52 -33.47
CA SER A 51 54.63 -5.35 -33.45
C SER A 51 53.94 -6.03 -32.24
N LEU A 52 54.55 -7.05 -31.63
CA LEU A 52 54.08 -7.60 -30.35
C LEU A 52 54.47 -6.73 -29.16
N GLN A 53 55.66 -6.10 -29.19
CA GLN A 53 56.11 -5.17 -28.16
C GLN A 53 55.24 -3.89 -28.14
N GLU A 54 54.94 -3.29 -29.30
CA GLU A 54 54.00 -2.16 -29.40
C GLU A 54 52.62 -2.50 -28.80
N LYS A 55 52.13 -3.73 -29.03
CA LYS A 55 50.85 -4.19 -28.45
C LYS A 55 50.95 -4.41 -26.95
N LEU A 56 52.09 -4.87 -26.43
CA LEU A 56 52.31 -5.01 -24.99
C LEU A 56 52.38 -3.64 -24.31
N GLU A 57 53.19 -2.70 -24.83
CA GLU A 57 53.28 -1.33 -24.31
C GLU A 57 51.91 -0.61 -24.34
N CYS A 58 51.10 -0.84 -25.38
CA CYS A 58 49.73 -0.31 -25.45
C CYS A 58 48.80 -0.95 -24.41
N LEU A 59 48.85 -2.28 -24.23
CA LEU A 59 48.04 -2.98 -23.22
C LEU A 59 48.46 -2.65 -21.79
N GLU A 60 49.75 -2.44 -21.54
CA GLU A 60 50.27 -1.98 -20.25
C GLU A 60 49.75 -0.57 -19.94
N ALA A 61 49.76 0.35 -20.91
CA ALA A 61 49.15 1.68 -20.76
C ALA A 61 47.61 1.63 -20.54
N GLU A 62 46.89 0.73 -21.21
CA GLU A 62 45.45 0.50 -20.95
C GLU A 62 45.21 -0.06 -19.53
N VAL A 63 46.07 -0.95 -19.05
CA VAL A 63 45.98 -1.50 -17.68
C VAL A 63 46.33 -0.45 -16.63
N GLU A 64 47.37 0.38 -16.83
CA GLU A 64 47.72 1.47 -15.91
C GLU A 64 46.60 2.52 -15.84
N THR A 65 46.06 2.94 -16.98
CA THR A 65 44.97 3.93 -17.02
C THR A 65 43.67 3.39 -16.41
N ALA A 66 43.30 2.13 -16.69
CA ALA A 66 42.17 1.47 -16.05
C ALA A 66 42.37 1.31 -14.52
N SER A 67 43.59 0.95 -14.09
CA SER A 67 43.94 0.83 -12.67
C SER A 67 43.84 2.19 -11.97
N HIS A 68 44.37 3.25 -12.57
CA HIS A 68 44.34 4.60 -11.98
C HIS A 68 42.91 5.18 -11.95
N GLN A 69 42.10 4.95 -12.98
CA GLN A 69 40.67 5.29 -12.93
C GLN A 69 39.97 4.53 -11.79
N ARG A 70 40.26 3.24 -11.62
CA ARG A 70 39.66 2.42 -10.56
C ARG A 70 40.08 2.88 -9.16
N GLU A 71 41.33 3.32 -9.01
CA GLU A 71 41.83 3.91 -7.76
C GLU A 71 41.13 5.24 -7.45
N GLN A 72 40.91 6.10 -8.45
CA GLN A 72 40.13 7.33 -8.29
C GLN A 72 38.66 7.06 -7.92
N GLU A 73 38.01 6.07 -8.53
CA GLU A 73 36.65 5.63 -8.15
C GLU A 73 36.58 5.16 -6.69
N LEU A 74 37.58 4.39 -6.25
CA LEU A 74 37.70 3.94 -4.85
C LEU A 74 37.97 5.10 -3.89
N GLN A 75 38.76 6.09 -4.28
CA GLN A 75 39.05 7.27 -3.46
C GLN A 75 37.82 8.21 -3.34
N GLN A 76 37.05 8.39 -4.42
CA GLN A 76 35.79 9.13 -4.41
C GLN A 76 34.70 8.43 -3.57
N THR A 77 34.56 7.11 -3.68
CA THR A 77 33.61 6.34 -2.87
C THR A 77 34.02 6.29 -1.39
N THR A 78 35.31 6.16 -1.09
CA THR A 78 35.82 6.21 0.30
C THR A 78 35.56 7.56 0.95
N SER A 79 35.95 8.67 0.30
CA SER A 79 35.73 10.02 0.84
C SER A 79 34.25 10.37 0.99
N ARG A 80 33.37 9.86 0.10
CA ARG A 80 31.92 9.94 0.27
C ARG A 80 31.43 9.17 1.51
N LEU A 81 31.89 7.94 1.71
CA LEU A 81 31.51 7.13 2.88
C LEU A 81 32.03 7.74 4.20
N GLU A 82 33.19 8.39 4.19
CA GLU A 82 33.71 9.15 5.34
C GLU A 82 32.84 10.40 5.63
N ALA A 83 32.38 11.10 4.60
CA ALA A 83 31.43 12.21 4.75
C ALA A 83 30.09 11.73 5.33
N GLU A 84 29.48 10.68 4.76
CA GLU A 84 28.23 10.08 5.26
C GLU A 84 28.37 9.58 6.71
N LYS A 85 29.51 8.94 7.05
CA LYS A 85 29.85 8.56 8.43
C LYS A 85 29.95 9.77 9.37
N SER A 86 30.59 10.86 8.95
CA SER A 86 30.71 12.08 9.76
C SER A 86 29.35 12.74 10.02
N GLN A 87 28.45 12.71 9.03
CA GLN A 87 27.08 13.19 9.15
C GLN A 87 26.27 12.34 10.14
N LEU A 88 26.32 11.00 10.02
CA LEU A 88 25.67 10.08 10.95
C LEU A 88 26.20 10.23 12.38
N GLN A 89 27.51 10.40 12.55
CA GLN A 89 28.14 10.61 13.85
C GLN A 89 27.71 11.96 14.49
N THR A 90 27.50 12.99 13.66
CA THR A 90 26.93 14.29 14.11
C THR A 90 25.46 14.15 14.51
N GLN A 91 24.65 13.42 13.71
CA GLN A 91 23.25 13.14 14.03
C GLN A 91 23.10 12.33 15.33
N LEU A 92 23.98 11.35 15.57
CA LEU A 92 24.01 10.58 16.82
C LEU A 92 24.33 11.48 18.02
N GLY A 93 25.31 12.38 17.91
CA GLY A 93 25.63 13.35 18.95
C GLY A 93 24.46 14.30 19.26
N GLN A 94 23.74 14.75 18.23
CA GLN A 94 22.52 15.54 18.39
C GLN A 94 21.44 14.75 19.13
N GLN A 95 21.14 13.51 18.73
CA GLN A 95 20.16 12.67 19.42
C GLN A 95 20.56 12.32 20.85
N GLN A 96 21.86 12.19 21.16
CA GLN A 96 22.34 12.04 22.53
C GLN A 96 22.11 13.32 23.36
N SER A 97 22.34 14.49 22.78
CA SER A 97 22.04 15.78 23.42
C SER A 97 20.53 15.95 23.69
N ASP A 98 19.68 15.60 22.74
CA ASP A 98 18.23 15.74 22.87
C ASP A 98 17.62 14.71 23.84
N ASN A 99 18.14 13.47 23.87
CA ASN A 99 17.80 12.51 24.93
C ASN A 99 18.23 13.00 26.32
N ALA A 100 19.39 13.67 26.44
CA ALA A 100 19.83 14.24 27.71
C ALA A 100 18.91 15.38 28.18
N LYS A 101 18.43 16.25 27.27
CA LYS A 101 17.41 17.27 27.57
C LYS A 101 16.11 16.63 28.03
N LEU A 102 15.58 15.68 27.26
CA LEU A 102 14.35 14.96 27.60
C LEU A 102 14.47 14.25 28.96
N SER A 103 15.62 13.67 29.29
CA SER A 103 15.85 13.07 30.61
C SER A 103 15.84 14.10 31.76
N VAL A 104 16.31 15.33 31.53
CA VAL A 104 16.23 16.43 32.52
C VAL A 104 14.79 16.94 32.65
N GLU A 105 14.09 17.14 31.54
CA GLU A 105 12.67 17.53 31.52
C GLU A 105 11.80 16.50 32.23
N LEU A 106 12.00 15.20 31.97
CA LEU A 106 11.29 14.10 32.62
C LEU A 106 11.61 14.05 34.13
N SER A 107 12.86 14.30 34.54
CA SER A 107 13.20 14.42 35.97
C SER A 107 12.52 15.62 36.64
N THR A 108 12.39 16.74 35.92
CA THR A 108 11.75 17.97 36.41
C THR A 108 10.24 17.79 36.55
N ALA A 109 9.60 17.16 35.56
CA ALA A 109 8.20 16.76 35.62
C ALA A 109 7.95 15.75 36.76
N THR A 110 8.88 14.82 37.01
CA THR A 110 8.79 13.88 38.14
C THR A 110 8.83 14.60 39.48
N THR A 111 9.71 15.61 39.65
CA THR A 111 9.69 16.45 40.86
C THR A 111 8.40 17.26 40.98
N GLN A 112 7.91 17.86 39.90
CA GLN A 112 6.65 18.63 39.92
C GLN A 112 5.44 17.76 40.28
N VAL A 113 5.38 16.51 39.82
CA VAL A 113 4.35 15.54 40.25
C VAL A 113 4.50 15.21 41.73
N SER A 114 5.72 14.96 42.23
CA SER A 114 5.96 14.71 43.66
C SER A 114 5.61 15.92 44.55
N ASP A 115 5.81 17.14 44.07
CA ASP A 115 5.43 18.37 44.76
C ASP A 115 3.90 18.57 44.74
N ALA A 116 3.22 18.19 43.65
CA ALA A 116 1.76 18.18 43.56
C ALA A 116 1.12 17.09 44.44
N ASP A 117 1.70 15.90 44.53
CA ASP A 117 1.28 14.84 45.45
C ASP A 117 1.45 15.29 46.92
N SER A 118 2.55 15.97 47.24
CA SER A 118 2.77 16.61 48.54
C SER A 118 1.73 17.70 48.84
N CYS A 119 1.44 18.57 47.86
CA CYS A 119 0.45 19.63 47.99
C CYS A 119 -0.98 19.09 48.17
N THR A 120 -1.37 18.07 47.40
CA THR A 120 -2.69 17.43 47.54
C THR A 120 -2.82 16.64 48.84
N ALA A 121 -1.75 16.03 49.36
CA ALA A 121 -1.73 15.44 50.70
C ALA A 121 -1.91 16.50 51.80
N SER A 122 -1.29 17.68 51.65
CA SER A 122 -1.48 18.82 52.56
C SER A 122 -2.93 19.33 52.51
N LEU A 123 -3.46 19.62 51.31
CA LEU A 123 -4.85 20.06 51.11
C LEU A 123 -5.87 19.05 51.62
N LYS A 124 -5.61 17.75 51.49
CA LYS A 124 -6.46 16.69 52.05
C LYS A 124 -6.42 16.66 53.59
N THR A 125 -5.29 17.03 54.19
CA THR A 125 -5.15 17.15 55.65
C THR A 125 -5.88 18.40 56.15
N GLU A 126 -5.79 19.53 55.45
CA GLU A 126 -6.57 20.74 55.75
C GLU A 126 -8.07 20.52 55.55
N LEU A 127 -8.49 19.79 54.51
CA LEU A 127 -9.89 19.40 54.30
C LEU A 127 -10.42 18.61 55.49
N GLY A 128 -9.70 17.57 55.94
CA GLY A 128 -10.10 16.79 57.11
C GLY A 128 -10.15 17.60 58.42
N GLN A 129 -9.31 18.63 58.56
CA GLN A 129 -9.41 19.58 59.67
C GLN A 129 -10.69 20.42 59.56
N VAL A 130 -11.00 20.98 58.38
CA VAL A 130 -12.23 21.76 58.13
C VAL A 130 -13.48 20.91 58.32
N GLU A 131 -13.48 19.65 57.88
CA GLU A 131 -14.56 18.68 58.11
C GLU A 131 -14.79 18.47 59.62
N SER A 132 -13.71 18.22 60.40
CA SER A 132 -13.82 18.07 61.86
C SER A 132 -14.29 19.35 62.58
N GLN A 133 -13.92 20.53 62.09
CA GLN A 133 -14.37 21.83 62.62
C GLN A 133 -15.85 22.05 62.31
N LEU A 134 -16.32 21.69 61.11
CA LEU A 134 -17.72 21.76 60.74
C LEU A 134 -18.57 20.78 61.57
N GLU A 135 -18.07 19.57 61.81
CA GLU A 135 -18.75 18.56 62.63
C GLU A 135 -18.84 18.99 64.11
N HIS A 136 -17.81 19.65 64.66
CA HIS A 136 -17.89 20.32 65.96
C HIS A 136 -18.92 21.45 65.97
N GLN A 137 -18.93 22.34 64.96
CA GLN A 137 -19.90 23.43 64.86
C GLN A 137 -21.35 22.92 64.74
N ILE A 138 -21.57 21.77 64.10
CA ILE A 138 -22.88 21.10 64.06
C ILE A 138 -23.28 20.60 65.46
N GLN A 139 -22.38 19.89 66.17
CA GLN A 139 -22.64 19.45 67.55
C GLN A 139 -22.91 20.61 68.52
N GLU A 140 -22.19 21.72 68.35
CA GLU A 140 -22.39 22.95 69.11
C GLU A 140 -23.73 23.63 68.77
N SER A 141 -24.12 23.67 67.49
CA SER A 141 -25.43 24.15 67.06
C SER A 141 -26.58 23.30 67.63
N ASP A 142 -26.46 21.97 67.63
CA ASP A 142 -27.47 21.07 68.20
C ASP A 142 -27.52 21.14 69.73
N ARG A 143 -26.37 21.33 70.38
CA ARG A 143 -26.32 21.65 71.81
C ARG A 143 -27.06 22.96 72.10
N LEU A 144 -26.77 24.04 71.37
CA LEU A 144 -27.43 25.34 71.54
C LEU A 144 -28.94 25.26 71.25
N LYS A 145 -29.39 24.45 70.28
CA LYS A 145 -30.82 24.15 70.09
C LYS A 145 -31.41 23.45 71.32
N SER A 146 -30.72 22.46 71.90
CA SER A 146 -31.20 21.77 73.10
C SER A 146 -31.31 22.72 74.30
N GLU A 147 -30.31 23.58 74.53
CA GLU A 147 -30.33 24.59 75.57
C GLU A 147 -31.45 25.61 75.34
N LEU A 148 -31.67 26.05 74.09
CA LEU A 148 -32.79 26.92 73.70
C LEU A 148 -34.16 26.27 73.95
N THR A 149 -34.31 24.95 73.72
CA THR A 149 -35.56 24.24 74.06
C THR A 149 -35.79 24.13 75.57
N SER A 150 -34.73 23.99 76.39
CA SER A 150 -34.86 24.06 77.86
C SER A 150 -35.35 25.43 78.29
N HIS A 151 -34.68 26.50 77.85
CA HIS A 151 -35.08 27.88 78.15
C HIS A 151 -36.50 28.20 77.65
N GLY A 152 -36.92 27.64 76.51
CA GLY A 152 -38.30 27.74 76.02
C GLY A 152 -39.33 27.10 76.95
N ASN A 153 -39.06 25.89 77.44
CA ASN A 153 -39.91 25.20 78.42
C ASN A 153 -39.96 25.96 79.76
N GLU A 154 -38.82 26.43 80.25
CA GLU A 154 -38.68 27.22 81.48
C GLU A 154 -39.44 28.56 81.37
N LEU A 155 -39.40 29.22 80.21
CA LEU A 155 -40.17 30.43 79.92
C LEU A 155 -41.68 30.14 79.86
N GLU A 156 -42.11 29.01 79.30
CA GLU A 156 -43.53 28.62 79.29
C GLU A 156 -44.04 28.32 80.71
N GLU A 157 -43.23 27.70 81.57
CA GLU A 157 -43.55 27.57 83.00
C GLU A 157 -43.57 28.93 83.72
N ALA A 158 -42.62 29.83 83.43
CA ALA A 158 -42.59 31.17 84.01
C ALA A 158 -43.85 31.97 83.63
N LEU A 159 -44.31 31.86 82.39
CA LEU A 159 -45.57 32.47 81.93
C LEU A 159 -46.80 31.89 82.66
N LYS A 160 -46.84 30.57 82.90
CA LYS A 160 -47.89 29.93 83.70
C LYS A 160 -47.88 30.43 85.16
N ARG A 161 -46.69 30.61 85.75
CA ARG A 161 -46.50 31.19 87.09
C ARG A 161 -46.96 32.66 87.14
N GLU A 162 -46.64 33.47 86.13
CA GLU A 162 -47.11 34.86 86.05
C GLU A 162 -48.65 34.94 85.95
N GLN A 163 -49.27 34.08 85.13
CA GLN A 163 -50.73 34.00 85.03
C GLN A 163 -51.38 33.64 86.37
N GLN A 164 -50.79 32.71 87.14
CA GLN A 164 -51.25 32.38 88.50
C GLN A 164 -51.16 33.59 89.45
N VAL A 165 -50.01 34.27 89.50
CA VAL A 165 -49.80 35.48 90.33
C VAL A 165 -50.75 36.61 89.92
N SER A 166 -51.15 36.71 88.65
CA SER A 166 -52.18 37.66 88.20
C SER A 166 -53.57 37.39 88.81
N GLY A 167 -53.88 36.11 89.08
CA GLY A 167 -55.08 35.70 89.79
C GLY A 167 -55.03 36.04 91.28
N GLU A 168 -53.90 35.77 91.93
CA GLU A 168 -53.66 36.11 93.34
C GLU A 168 -53.72 37.64 93.57
N LYS A 169 -53.14 38.43 92.66
CA LYS A 169 -53.23 39.89 92.65
C LYS A 169 -54.67 40.40 92.51
N ARG A 170 -55.54 39.69 91.78
CA ARG A 170 -56.99 39.98 91.72
C ARG A 170 -57.74 39.60 93.00
N ALA A 171 -57.29 38.59 93.74
CA ALA A 171 -57.87 38.22 95.03
C ALA A 171 -57.52 39.28 96.11
N LEU A 172 -56.26 39.68 96.20
CA LEU A 172 -55.79 40.73 97.11
C LEU A 172 -56.46 42.09 96.85
N ALA A 173 -56.75 42.42 95.59
CA ALA A 173 -57.49 43.64 95.24
C ALA A 173 -58.89 43.68 95.87
N LYS A 174 -59.60 42.55 95.96
CA LYS A 174 -60.93 42.47 96.61
C LYS A 174 -60.83 42.72 98.12
N GLN A 175 -59.86 42.07 98.78
CA GLN A 175 -59.65 42.24 100.22
C GLN A 175 -59.27 43.69 100.59
N ARG A 176 -58.50 44.37 99.74
CA ARG A 176 -58.19 45.80 99.89
C ARG A 176 -59.46 46.66 99.89
N ASP A 177 -60.40 46.36 99.01
CA ASP A 177 -61.62 47.15 98.84
C ASP A 177 -62.64 46.87 99.96
N GLU A 178 -62.67 45.66 100.51
CA GLU A 178 -63.40 45.33 101.75
C GLU A 178 -62.82 46.07 102.97
N LEU A 179 -61.48 46.14 103.11
CA LEU A 179 -60.82 46.88 104.18
C LEU A 179 -61.08 48.40 104.09
N ALA A 180 -61.20 48.96 102.88
CA ALA A 180 -61.58 50.36 102.70
C ALA A 180 -63.00 50.64 103.24
N SER A 181 -63.96 49.73 103.01
CA SER A 181 -65.33 49.89 103.54
C SER A 181 -65.40 49.86 105.07
N ILE A 182 -64.45 49.20 105.75
CA ILE A 182 -64.37 49.16 107.21
C ILE A 182 -63.80 50.49 107.76
N LEU A 183 -62.91 51.15 107.02
CA LEU A 183 -62.28 52.41 107.42
C LEU A 183 -63.29 53.58 107.49
N ASP A 184 -64.24 53.65 106.56
CA ASP A 184 -65.27 54.70 106.55
C ASP A 184 -66.29 54.54 107.69
N ALA A 185 -66.59 53.30 108.10
CA ALA A 185 -67.39 53.02 109.28
C ALA A 185 -66.72 53.50 110.59
N ALA A 186 -65.40 53.40 110.68
CA ALA A 186 -64.64 53.92 111.83
C ALA A 186 -64.59 55.47 111.86
N ASN A 187 -64.51 56.12 110.70
CA ASN A 187 -64.42 57.57 110.60
C ASN A 187 -65.72 58.29 111.00
N THR A 188 -66.89 57.71 110.73
CA THR A 188 -68.18 58.27 111.16
C THR A 188 -68.36 58.21 112.68
N GLN A 189 -67.90 57.14 113.34
CA GLN A 189 -67.93 57.00 114.81
C GLN A 189 -67.05 58.07 115.52
N LYS A 190 -65.98 58.53 114.86
CA LYS A 190 -65.05 59.54 115.38
C LYS A 190 -65.66 60.95 115.48
N GLN A 191 -66.61 61.31 114.62
CA GLN A 191 -67.16 62.67 114.59
C GLN A 191 -68.11 63.00 115.76
N ALA A 192 -68.73 61.98 116.37
CA ALA A 192 -69.70 62.17 117.46
C ALA A 192 -69.08 62.64 118.80
N ALA A 193 -67.77 62.47 118.99
CA ALA A 193 -67.11 62.72 120.27
C ALA A 193 -66.67 64.19 120.51
N GLN A 194 -66.75 65.05 119.49
CA GLN A 194 -65.98 66.30 119.47
C GLN A 194 -66.67 67.53 120.12
N GLN A 195 -67.95 67.45 120.48
CA GLN A 195 -68.76 68.62 120.88
C GLN A 195 -68.90 68.89 122.39
N ALA A 196 -68.18 68.17 123.26
CA ALA A 196 -68.48 68.12 124.70
C ALA A 196 -67.39 68.66 125.66
N ALA A 197 -66.32 69.30 125.17
CA ALA A 197 -65.06 69.42 125.93
C ALA A 197 -64.62 70.83 126.38
N ASP A 198 -65.28 71.92 125.96
CA ASP A 198 -64.75 73.29 126.08
C ASP A 198 -65.17 74.05 127.37
N LEU A 199 -65.00 73.47 128.58
CA LEU A 199 -65.24 74.23 129.84
C LEU A 199 -64.62 73.67 131.14
N ALA A 200 -63.29 73.50 131.22
CA ALA A 200 -62.56 73.41 132.51
C ALA A 200 -61.06 73.73 132.35
N SER A 201 -60.50 74.62 133.20
CA SER A 201 -59.09 75.04 133.14
C SER A 201 -58.35 74.86 134.48
N ASP A 202 -58.56 73.72 135.16
CA ASP A 202 -57.83 73.36 136.38
C ASP A 202 -56.41 72.85 136.04
N LYS A 203 -55.55 73.83 135.74
CA LYS A 203 -54.42 73.76 134.82
C LYS A 203 -53.20 72.96 135.30
N ALA A 204 -53.26 72.33 136.47
CA ALA A 204 -52.13 71.62 137.08
C ALA A 204 -52.06 70.12 136.71
N VAL A 205 -53.20 69.43 136.57
CA VAL A 205 -53.24 67.98 136.32
C VAL A 205 -52.97 67.64 134.85
N SER A 206 -53.40 68.52 133.94
CA SER A 206 -53.31 68.34 132.48
C SER A 206 -51.89 68.02 131.97
N LEU A 207 -50.86 68.70 132.52
CA LEU A 207 -49.47 68.54 132.11
C LEU A 207 -48.91 67.13 132.36
N SER A 208 -49.43 66.41 133.36
CA SER A 208 -49.02 65.02 133.63
C SER A 208 -49.64 64.05 132.62
N SER A 209 -50.95 64.19 132.34
CA SER A 209 -51.65 63.37 131.34
C SER A 209 -51.15 63.60 129.91
N GLN A 210 -50.77 64.83 129.54
CA GLN A 210 -50.16 65.12 128.24
C GLN A 210 -48.83 64.37 128.06
N ASN A 211 -48.01 64.29 129.11
CA ASN A 211 -46.69 63.64 129.04
C ASN A 211 -46.83 62.13 128.80
N LEU A 212 -47.79 61.47 129.46
CA LEU A 212 -48.10 60.05 129.22
C LEU A 212 -48.67 59.82 127.80
N SER A 213 -49.52 60.72 127.30
CA SER A 213 -50.02 60.66 125.92
C SER A 213 -48.90 60.82 124.88
N LEU A 214 -47.91 61.69 125.15
CA LEU A 214 -46.75 61.87 124.30
C LEU A 214 -45.87 60.61 124.29
N GLN A 215 -45.59 59.99 125.44
CA GLN A 215 -44.87 58.71 125.53
C GLN A 215 -45.59 57.56 124.79
N GLN A 216 -46.92 57.55 124.78
CA GLN A 216 -47.71 56.60 123.96
C GLN A 216 -47.71 56.93 122.45
N SER A 217 -47.27 58.12 122.06
CA SER A 217 -47.05 58.49 120.66
C SER A 217 -45.61 58.20 120.21
N THR A 218 -44.60 58.49 121.04
CA THR A 218 -43.20 58.15 120.71
C THR A 218 -43.02 56.64 120.61
N SER A 219 -43.55 55.86 121.54
CA SER A 219 -43.52 54.38 121.48
C SER A 219 -44.32 53.74 120.34
N LYS A 220 -45.11 54.52 119.59
CA LYS A 220 -45.70 54.11 118.29
C LYS A 220 -44.79 54.50 117.13
N LEU A 221 -44.22 55.71 117.15
CA LEU A 221 -43.25 56.17 116.17
C LEU A 221 -41.96 55.34 116.20
N GLU A 222 -41.45 54.98 117.38
CA GLU A 222 -40.30 54.10 117.59
C GLU A 222 -40.53 52.72 116.94
N LYS A 223 -41.74 52.15 117.08
CA LYS A 223 -42.11 50.88 116.44
C LYS A 223 -42.21 50.99 114.92
N GLU A 224 -42.75 52.09 114.40
CA GLU A 224 -42.82 52.31 112.95
C GLU A 224 -41.43 52.61 112.36
N ILE A 225 -40.55 53.28 113.11
CA ILE A 225 -39.13 53.47 112.75
C ILE A 225 -38.39 52.13 112.71
N SER A 226 -38.62 51.22 113.68
CA SER A 226 -38.11 49.85 113.60
C SER A 226 -38.65 49.10 112.38
N ARG A 227 -39.96 49.18 112.14
CA ARG A 227 -40.62 48.53 110.99
C ARG A 227 -40.05 48.99 109.65
N LEU A 228 -39.77 50.29 109.52
CA LEU A 228 -39.15 50.90 108.34
C LEU A 228 -37.65 50.58 108.23
N ALA A 229 -36.94 50.42 109.36
CA ALA A 229 -35.55 49.96 109.36
C ALA A 229 -35.42 48.50 108.88
N ASP A 230 -36.33 47.62 109.32
CA ASP A 230 -36.40 46.23 108.84
C ASP A 230 -36.74 46.16 107.34
N GLU A 231 -37.69 46.99 106.87
CA GLU A 231 -38.00 47.13 105.43
C GLU A 231 -36.81 47.65 104.61
N LEU A 232 -35.99 48.57 105.16
CA LEU A 232 -34.77 49.05 104.51
C LEU A 232 -33.68 47.96 104.44
N ILE A 233 -33.47 47.21 105.52
CA ILE A 233 -32.51 46.08 105.54
C ILE A 233 -32.92 45.02 104.50
N GLN A 234 -34.22 44.74 104.36
CA GLN A 234 -34.72 43.85 103.32
C GLN A 234 -34.49 44.42 101.91
N ARG A 235 -34.75 45.72 101.68
CA ARG A 235 -34.45 46.39 100.40
C ARG A 235 -32.97 46.34 100.03
N ASP A 236 -32.06 46.56 100.98
CA ASP A 236 -30.62 46.49 100.73
C ASP A 236 -30.15 45.06 100.40
N ALA A 237 -30.76 44.03 101.00
CA ALA A 237 -30.52 42.63 100.64
C ALA A 237 -31.03 42.30 99.22
N GLU A 238 -32.23 42.78 98.84
CA GLU A 238 -32.76 42.67 97.48
C GLU A 238 -31.81 43.36 96.46
N ILE A 239 -31.31 44.57 96.78
CA ILE A 239 -30.35 45.32 95.95
C ILE A 239 -29.00 44.59 95.84
N ALA A 240 -28.52 43.94 96.90
CA ALA A 240 -27.31 43.12 96.85
C ALA A 240 -27.47 41.93 95.88
N SER A 241 -28.57 41.19 95.99
CA SER A 241 -28.88 40.07 95.08
C SER A 241 -28.95 40.49 93.61
N VAL A 242 -29.55 41.65 93.32
CA VAL A 242 -29.59 42.21 91.95
C VAL A 242 -28.19 42.61 91.46
N ARG A 243 -27.34 43.15 92.35
CA ARG A 243 -25.95 43.51 92.02
C ARG A 243 -25.10 42.28 91.69
N ASP A 244 -25.29 41.17 92.39
CA ASP A 244 -24.57 39.92 92.13
C ASP A 244 -25.07 39.24 90.84
N ALA A 245 -26.38 39.26 90.59
CA ALA A 245 -26.95 38.82 89.31
C ALA A 245 -26.39 39.63 88.13
N HIS A 246 -26.26 40.96 88.28
CA HIS A 246 -25.64 41.82 87.27
C HIS A 246 -24.14 41.52 87.05
N HIS A 247 -23.37 41.22 88.11
CA HIS A 247 -21.98 40.80 87.97
C HIS A 247 -21.83 39.46 87.24
N ASN A 248 -22.72 38.50 87.49
CA ASN A 248 -22.74 37.23 86.75
C ASN A 248 -23.13 37.45 85.28
N LEU A 249 -24.15 38.27 85.00
CA LEU A 249 -24.54 38.61 83.63
C LEU A 249 -23.41 39.30 82.85
N ASN A 250 -22.70 40.23 83.49
CA ASN A 250 -21.56 40.91 82.89
C ASN A 250 -20.38 39.95 82.66
N ARG A 251 -20.15 38.98 83.56
CA ARG A 251 -19.16 37.91 83.37
C ARG A 251 -19.50 37.00 82.18
N SER A 252 -20.77 36.65 81.97
CA SER A 252 -21.20 35.92 80.76
C SER A 252 -21.08 36.77 79.50
N HIS A 253 -21.35 38.08 79.57
CA HIS A 253 -21.17 38.98 78.44
C HIS A 253 -19.68 39.09 78.03
N CYS A 254 -18.75 39.22 78.99
CA CYS A 254 -17.32 39.21 78.70
C CYS A 254 -16.81 37.87 78.14
N LYS A 255 -17.45 36.73 78.47
CA LYS A 255 -17.17 35.46 77.79
C LYS A 255 -17.64 35.49 76.33
N LEU A 256 -18.92 35.75 76.11
CA LEU A 256 -19.50 35.84 74.75
C LEU A 256 -18.77 36.84 73.84
N GLN A 257 -18.23 37.92 74.42
CA GLN A 257 -17.35 38.88 73.73
C GLN A 257 -16.04 38.22 73.27
N ALA A 258 -15.34 37.52 74.17
CA ALA A 258 -14.09 36.81 73.84
C ALA A 258 -14.31 35.64 72.87
N ASP A 259 -15.41 34.91 73.04
CA ASP A 259 -15.82 33.81 72.14
C ASP A 259 -16.13 34.37 70.73
N HIS A 260 -16.79 35.53 70.64
CA HIS A 260 -17.03 36.24 69.38
C HIS A 260 -15.73 36.75 68.74
N ASP A 261 -14.84 37.37 69.52
CA ASP A 261 -13.54 37.87 69.03
C ASP A 261 -12.66 36.70 68.52
N GLN A 262 -12.71 35.53 69.17
CA GLN A 262 -12.07 34.31 68.65
C GLN A 262 -12.67 33.90 67.31
N VAL A 263 -13.99 33.72 67.21
CA VAL A 263 -14.67 33.31 65.96
C VAL A 263 -14.40 34.30 64.82
N ALA A 264 -14.33 35.61 65.12
CA ALA A 264 -13.95 36.63 64.15
C ALA A 264 -12.49 36.46 63.65
N SER A 265 -11.55 36.13 64.55
CA SER A 265 -10.15 35.86 64.18
C SER A 265 -9.98 34.58 63.35
N GLU A 266 -10.76 33.53 63.63
CA GLU A 266 -10.79 32.31 62.82
C GLU A 266 -11.46 32.55 61.46
N ALA A 267 -12.51 33.35 61.40
CA ALA A 267 -13.15 33.73 60.13
C ALA A 267 -12.19 34.54 59.23
N ALA A 268 -11.39 35.44 59.82
CA ALA A 268 -10.37 36.20 59.10
C ALA A 268 -9.24 35.30 58.55
N THR A 269 -8.79 34.30 59.31
CA THR A 269 -7.77 33.34 58.83
C THR A 269 -8.33 32.39 57.77
N ARG A 270 -9.57 31.89 57.92
CA ARG A 270 -10.24 31.10 56.87
C ARG A 270 -10.45 31.90 55.57
N LEU A 271 -10.75 33.21 55.66
CA LEU A 271 -10.80 34.11 54.50
C LEU A 271 -9.43 34.23 53.81
N GLN A 272 -8.35 34.44 54.56
CA GLN A 272 -7.00 34.51 54.01
C GLN A 272 -6.58 33.19 53.34
N GLN A 273 -6.92 32.04 53.93
CA GLN A 273 -6.70 30.72 53.32
C GLN A 273 -7.50 30.58 52.00
N TRP A 274 -8.75 31.03 51.96
CA TRP A 274 -9.57 30.99 50.75
C TRP A 274 -9.03 31.89 49.63
N GLU A 275 -8.50 33.08 49.95
CA GLU A 275 -7.84 33.94 48.96
C GLU A 275 -6.55 33.32 48.39
N ILE A 276 -5.76 32.63 49.23
CA ILE A 276 -4.57 31.88 48.79
C ILE A 276 -4.97 30.71 47.88
N ALA A 277 -5.95 29.89 48.30
CA ALA A 277 -6.45 28.76 47.52
C ALA A 277 -7.07 29.21 46.18
N ARG A 278 -7.79 30.33 46.17
CA ARG A 278 -8.26 30.96 44.94
C ARG A 278 -7.10 31.38 44.03
N GLY A 279 -6.04 32.00 44.58
CA GLY A 279 -4.85 32.35 43.82
C GLY A 279 -4.16 31.13 43.17
N GLN A 280 -4.16 29.98 43.85
CA GLN A 280 -3.68 28.71 43.30
C GLN A 280 -4.58 28.20 42.16
N VAL A 281 -5.91 28.29 42.30
CA VAL A 281 -6.87 27.94 41.22
C VAL A 281 -6.72 28.86 40.00
N ASP A 282 -6.56 30.17 40.22
CA ASP A 282 -6.32 31.15 39.14
C ASP A 282 -4.99 30.86 38.42
N ALA A 283 -3.94 30.43 39.12
CA ALA A 283 -2.66 30.02 38.53
C ALA A 283 -2.76 28.70 37.73
N LEU A 284 -3.40 27.67 38.29
CA LEU A 284 -3.66 26.39 37.61
C LEU A 284 -4.52 26.57 36.35
N SER A 285 -5.46 27.53 36.37
CA SER A 285 -6.26 27.90 35.20
C SER A 285 -5.42 28.52 34.08
N GLN A 286 -4.42 29.35 34.41
CA GLN A 286 -3.46 29.89 33.44
C GLN A 286 -2.53 28.80 32.89
N GLU A 287 -2.03 27.90 33.75
CA GLU A 287 -1.21 26.77 33.31
C GLU A 287 -1.98 25.85 32.36
N LYS A 288 -3.22 25.46 32.74
CA LYS A 288 -4.14 24.72 31.87
C LYS A 288 -4.32 25.41 30.52
N SER A 289 -4.59 26.72 30.51
CA SER A 289 -4.76 27.50 29.27
C SER A 289 -3.49 27.46 28.39
N SER A 290 -2.30 27.45 29.00
CA SER A 290 -1.02 27.32 28.28
C SER A 290 -0.80 25.92 27.70
N LEU A 291 -1.27 24.87 28.40
CA LEU A 291 -1.22 23.48 27.94
C LEU A 291 -2.22 23.23 26.81
N GLU A 292 -3.43 23.79 26.88
CA GLU A 292 -4.42 23.75 25.79
C GLU A 292 -3.87 24.44 24.52
N LEU A 293 -3.18 25.59 24.65
CA LEU A 293 -2.52 26.25 23.52
C LEU A 293 -1.39 25.40 22.91
N ARG A 294 -0.59 24.73 23.76
CA ARG A 294 0.46 23.79 23.32
C ARG A 294 -0.14 22.56 22.61
N LEU A 295 -1.25 22.02 23.12
CA LEU A 295 -1.96 20.88 22.53
C LEU A 295 -2.53 21.24 21.16
N GLN A 296 -3.12 22.42 21.00
CA GLN A 296 -3.60 22.92 19.71
C GLN A 296 -2.45 23.05 18.70
N SER A 297 -1.32 23.66 19.11
CA SER A 297 -0.12 23.77 18.27
C SER A 297 0.43 22.40 17.84
N ALA A 298 0.42 21.40 18.74
CA ALA A 298 0.80 20.03 18.42
C ALA A 298 -0.17 19.35 17.44
N ALA A 299 -1.48 19.61 17.55
CA ALA A 299 -2.49 19.11 16.62
C ALA A 299 -2.35 19.74 15.22
N ASP A 300 -2.04 21.03 15.14
CA ASP A 300 -1.76 21.73 13.88
C ASP A 300 -0.48 21.19 13.21
N LEU A 301 0.58 20.93 13.99
CA LEU A 301 1.80 20.27 13.52
C LEU A 301 1.52 18.85 13.01
N ALA A 302 0.73 18.06 13.73
CA ALA A 302 0.31 16.73 13.29
C ALA A 302 -0.48 16.79 11.98
N SER A 303 -1.40 17.75 11.84
CA SER A 303 -2.13 18.00 10.59
C SER A 303 -1.21 18.35 9.43
N GLN A 304 -0.14 19.13 9.67
CA GLN A 304 0.89 19.43 8.68
C GLN A 304 1.68 18.17 8.28
N GLN A 305 2.07 17.34 9.24
CA GLN A 305 2.76 16.07 8.98
C GLN A 305 1.88 15.09 8.20
N THR A 306 0.59 14.95 8.52
CA THR A 306 -0.35 14.13 7.74
C THR A 306 -0.43 14.57 6.28
N LYS A 307 -0.46 15.89 6.02
CA LYS A 307 -0.45 16.45 4.65
C LYS A 307 0.87 16.16 3.92
N GLN A 308 2.01 16.21 4.61
CA GLN A 308 3.31 15.82 4.05
C GLN A 308 3.39 14.32 3.73
N ILE A 309 2.88 13.46 4.62
CA ILE A 309 2.82 12.01 4.41
C ILE A 309 1.94 11.69 3.19
N ALA A 310 0.75 12.29 3.08
CA ALA A 310 -0.13 12.10 1.93
C ALA A 310 0.52 12.55 0.60
N PHE A 311 1.28 13.65 0.60
CA PHE A 311 2.04 14.12 -0.56
C PHE A 311 3.18 13.17 -0.96
N ILE A 312 3.87 12.58 0.01
CA ILE A 312 4.91 11.57 -0.22
C ILE A 312 4.29 10.25 -0.73
N GLN A 313 3.15 9.84 -0.18
CA GLN A 313 2.39 8.67 -0.63
C GLN A 313 1.89 8.84 -2.08
N GLY A 314 1.41 10.03 -2.46
CA GLY A 314 1.08 10.34 -3.86
C GLY A 314 2.27 10.13 -4.80
N LYS A 315 3.43 10.71 -4.45
CA LYS A 315 4.68 10.54 -5.22
C LYS A 315 5.20 9.10 -5.27
N LEU A 316 4.94 8.29 -4.25
CA LEU A 316 5.21 6.86 -4.27
C LEU A 316 4.28 6.16 -5.26
N GLY A 317 2.98 6.47 -5.24
CA GLY A 317 2.02 5.96 -6.23
C GLY A 317 2.38 6.31 -7.68
N ASP A 318 2.83 7.56 -7.93
CA ASP A 318 3.33 7.98 -9.25
C ASP A 318 4.52 7.13 -9.71
N ARG A 319 5.47 6.86 -8.79
CA ARG A 319 6.66 6.03 -9.07
C ARG A 319 6.31 4.54 -9.23
N ASP A 320 5.37 4.03 -8.45
CA ASP A 320 4.89 2.63 -8.57
C ASP A 320 4.14 2.42 -9.90
N ALA A 321 3.42 3.43 -10.39
CA ALA A 321 2.81 3.40 -11.72
C ALA A 321 3.86 3.38 -12.84
N GLU A 322 4.90 4.21 -12.76
CA GLU A 322 6.03 4.16 -13.71
C GLU A 322 6.80 2.83 -13.64
N LEU A 323 7.00 2.26 -12.45
CA LEU A 323 7.60 0.93 -12.29
C LEU A 323 6.70 -0.19 -12.85
N ALA A 324 5.38 -0.04 -12.80
CA ALA A 324 4.43 -0.98 -13.43
C ALA A 324 4.51 -0.90 -14.96
N ASP A 325 4.58 0.31 -15.54
CA ASP A 325 4.73 0.48 -16.99
C ASP A 325 6.10 -0.05 -17.49
N LEU A 326 7.20 0.29 -16.81
CA LEU A 326 8.52 -0.26 -17.13
C LEU A 326 8.58 -1.80 -17.04
N ARG A 327 7.85 -2.41 -16.09
CA ARG A 327 7.68 -3.88 -16.03
C ARG A 327 6.86 -4.42 -17.20
N SER A 328 5.85 -3.70 -17.66
CA SER A 328 5.07 -4.04 -18.85
C SER A 328 5.94 -4.01 -20.11
N GLN A 329 6.71 -2.94 -20.31
CA GLN A 329 7.69 -2.81 -21.41
C GLN A 329 8.76 -3.91 -21.38
N LEU A 330 9.26 -4.26 -20.19
CA LEU A 330 10.21 -5.37 -20.01
C LEU A 330 9.57 -6.73 -20.35
N SER A 331 8.33 -6.97 -19.93
CA SER A 331 7.59 -8.19 -20.26
C SER A 331 7.32 -8.30 -21.77
N HIS A 332 7.02 -7.19 -22.44
CA HIS A 332 6.79 -7.14 -23.87
C HIS A 332 8.08 -7.49 -24.64
N SER A 333 9.18 -6.80 -24.36
CA SER A 333 10.48 -7.06 -24.99
C SER A 333 11.05 -8.46 -24.68
N GLN A 334 10.76 -9.03 -23.50
CA GLN A 334 11.05 -10.44 -23.21
C GLN A 334 10.26 -11.41 -24.11
N SER A 335 8.98 -11.10 -24.37
CA SER A 335 8.15 -11.89 -25.29
C SER A 335 8.63 -11.77 -26.75
N GLU A 336 9.04 -10.59 -27.19
CA GLU A 336 9.63 -10.38 -28.52
C GLU A 336 10.94 -11.17 -28.67
N LEU A 337 11.80 -11.16 -27.65
CA LEU A 337 13.07 -11.90 -27.68
C LEU A 337 12.88 -13.42 -27.74
N GLU A 338 11.94 -14.01 -26.98
CA GLU A 338 11.69 -15.45 -27.12
C GLU A 338 10.91 -15.79 -28.40
N GLN A 339 10.09 -14.88 -28.96
CA GLN A 339 9.53 -15.05 -30.31
C GLN A 339 10.65 -15.10 -31.37
N VAL A 340 11.56 -14.12 -31.39
CA VAL A 340 12.75 -14.13 -32.28
C VAL A 340 13.58 -15.40 -32.08
N ARG A 341 13.68 -15.91 -30.85
CA ARG A 341 14.37 -17.17 -30.54
C ARG A 341 13.63 -18.40 -31.07
N VAL A 342 12.30 -18.41 -31.06
CA VAL A 342 11.48 -19.44 -31.71
C VAL A 342 11.64 -19.39 -33.23
N ASP A 343 11.61 -18.21 -33.83
CA ASP A 343 11.83 -18.04 -35.27
C ASP A 343 13.25 -18.45 -35.69
N GLN A 344 14.27 -18.17 -34.87
CA GLN A 344 15.63 -18.69 -35.06
C GLN A 344 15.70 -20.23 -34.95
N LYS A 345 15.02 -20.85 -33.97
CA LYS A 345 14.93 -22.32 -33.84
C LYS A 345 14.24 -22.94 -35.08
N LEU A 346 13.15 -22.35 -35.55
CA LEU A 346 12.42 -22.79 -36.75
C LEU A 346 13.26 -22.64 -38.02
N SER A 347 13.96 -21.52 -38.17
CA SER A 347 14.89 -21.26 -39.26
C SER A 347 16.05 -22.27 -39.27
N ALA A 348 16.72 -22.48 -38.13
CA ALA A 348 17.77 -23.48 -37.97
C ALA A 348 17.27 -24.90 -38.31
N GLY A 349 16.11 -25.30 -37.78
CA GLY A 349 15.47 -26.58 -38.11
C GLY A 349 14.98 -26.70 -39.55
N SER A 350 14.84 -25.60 -40.30
CA SER A 350 14.59 -25.61 -41.75
C SER A 350 15.89 -25.81 -42.55
N ALA A 351 16.96 -25.11 -42.15
CA ALA A 351 18.29 -25.25 -42.72
C ALA A 351 18.87 -26.66 -42.49
N GLU A 352 18.64 -27.25 -41.32
CA GLU A 352 19.05 -28.62 -41.02
C GLU A 352 18.30 -29.64 -41.89
N ARG A 353 16.97 -29.53 -42.03
CA ARG A 353 16.19 -30.37 -42.95
C ARG A 353 16.66 -30.23 -44.40
N LEU A 354 17.03 -29.03 -44.83
CA LEU A 354 17.60 -28.80 -46.16
C LEU A 354 19.00 -29.44 -46.29
N MET A 355 19.85 -29.32 -45.27
CA MET A 355 21.17 -29.96 -45.24
C MET A 355 21.09 -31.48 -45.24
N GLN A 356 20.21 -32.09 -44.44
CA GLN A 356 19.91 -33.53 -44.45
C GLN A 356 19.41 -33.98 -45.84
N THR A 357 18.56 -33.18 -46.48
CA THR A 357 18.07 -33.42 -47.85
C THR A 357 19.21 -33.39 -48.88
N LEU A 358 20.12 -32.40 -48.79
CA LEU A 358 21.30 -32.31 -49.65
C LEU A 358 22.26 -33.48 -49.40
N GLN A 359 22.52 -33.85 -48.15
CA GLN A 359 23.33 -35.03 -47.82
C GLN A 359 22.71 -36.33 -48.37
N ALA A 360 21.39 -36.51 -48.28
CA ALA A 360 20.70 -37.65 -48.88
C ALA A 360 20.84 -37.67 -50.42
N LYS A 361 20.76 -36.51 -51.08
CA LYS A 361 21.00 -36.38 -52.53
C LYS A 361 22.45 -36.67 -52.91
N ILE A 362 23.42 -36.23 -52.10
CA ILE A 362 24.85 -36.54 -52.28
C ILE A 362 25.09 -38.05 -52.14
N ARG A 363 24.52 -38.70 -51.11
CA ARG A 363 24.63 -40.16 -50.92
C ARG A 363 24.04 -40.95 -52.08
N ARG A 364 22.92 -40.50 -52.67
CA ARG A 364 22.36 -41.09 -53.90
C ARG A 364 23.34 -40.95 -55.06
N LEU A 365 23.78 -39.72 -55.37
CA LEU A 365 24.75 -39.48 -56.45
C LEU A 365 26.07 -40.26 -56.28
N GLN A 366 26.54 -40.45 -55.05
CA GLN A 366 27.71 -41.29 -54.74
C GLN A 366 27.43 -42.78 -55.00
N SER A 367 26.24 -43.28 -54.65
CA SER A 367 25.80 -44.64 -54.97
C SER A 367 25.63 -44.85 -56.48
N ASP A 368 25.04 -43.89 -57.17
CA ASP A 368 24.82 -43.92 -58.63
C ASP A 368 26.16 -43.90 -59.38
N LEU A 369 27.12 -43.09 -58.93
CA LEU A 369 28.47 -43.02 -59.50
C LEU A 369 29.27 -44.31 -59.22
N LEU A 370 29.10 -44.94 -58.05
CA LEU A 370 29.70 -46.24 -57.73
C LEU A 370 29.07 -47.39 -58.53
N ALA A 371 27.75 -47.33 -58.78
CA ALA A 371 27.07 -48.27 -59.67
C ALA A 371 27.56 -48.12 -61.13
N ASN A 372 27.69 -46.89 -61.62
CA ASN A 372 28.26 -46.60 -62.94
C ASN A 372 29.73 -47.06 -63.04
N ALA A 373 30.54 -46.89 -61.99
CA ALA A 373 31.91 -47.40 -61.97
C ALA A 373 31.96 -48.93 -62.10
N LYS A 374 31.07 -49.66 -61.40
CA LYS A 374 30.92 -51.12 -61.55
C LYS A 374 30.40 -51.54 -62.93
N ALA A 375 29.51 -50.76 -63.54
CA ALA A 375 29.05 -51.02 -64.91
C ALA A 375 30.20 -50.82 -65.92
N VAL A 376 31.05 -49.81 -65.74
CA VAL A 376 32.27 -49.63 -66.55
C VAL A 376 33.25 -50.79 -66.34
N GLU A 377 33.45 -51.25 -65.10
CA GLU A 377 34.29 -52.42 -64.78
C GLU A 377 33.77 -53.69 -65.49
N GLN A 378 32.45 -53.95 -65.44
CA GLN A 378 31.81 -55.04 -66.17
C GLN A 378 31.99 -54.91 -67.69
N HIS A 379 31.82 -53.70 -68.25
CA HIS A 379 32.07 -53.45 -69.67
C HIS A 379 33.54 -53.62 -70.06
N THR A 380 34.51 -53.32 -69.17
CA THR A 380 35.92 -53.64 -69.43
C THR A 380 36.16 -55.15 -69.46
N VAL A 381 35.62 -55.93 -68.52
CA VAL A 381 35.72 -57.40 -68.57
C VAL A 381 35.08 -57.97 -69.85
N GLN A 382 33.96 -57.42 -70.29
CA GLN A 382 33.29 -57.86 -71.53
C GLN A 382 34.06 -57.45 -72.80
N ARG A 383 34.73 -56.28 -72.80
CA ARG A 383 35.67 -55.88 -73.87
C ARG A 383 36.87 -56.83 -73.91
N ASP A 384 37.47 -57.13 -72.77
CA ASP A 384 38.66 -57.99 -72.67
C ASP A 384 38.37 -59.42 -73.16
N LEU A 385 37.16 -59.93 -72.87
CA LEU A 385 36.66 -61.18 -73.43
C LEU A 385 36.57 -61.12 -74.96
N LEU A 386 35.94 -60.08 -75.52
CA LEU A 386 35.82 -59.89 -76.98
C LEU A 386 37.19 -59.72 -77.67
N GLU A 387 38.14 -59.02 -77.04
CA GLU A 387 39.52 -58.92 -77.53
C GLU A 387 40.22 -60.29 -77.53
N SER A 388 39.92 -61.16 -76.56
CA SER A 388 40.43 -62.54 -76.53
C SER A 388 39.82 -63.42 -77.66
N GLU A 389 38.52 -63.31 -77.91
CA GLU A 389 37.82 -64.02 -78.99
C GLU A 389 38.28 -63.53 -80.37
N LEU A 390 38.52 -62.22 -80.51
CA LEU A 390 39.12 -61.63 -81.69
C LEU A 390 40.56 -62.13 -81.90
N SER A 391 41.38 -62.22 -80.83
CA SER A 391 42.73 -62.78 -80.89
C SER A 391 42.75 -64.24 -81.36
N VAL A 392 41.82 -65.07 -80.86
CA VAL A 392 41.64 -66.45 -81.32
C VAL A 392 41.21 -66.50 -82.79
N SER A 393 40.35 -65.58 -83.23
CA SER A 393 39.88 -65.50 -84.61
C SER A 393 40.99 -65.04 -85.58
N VAL A 394 41.81 -64.06 -85.19
CA VAL A 394 43.00 -63.63 -85.94
C VAL A 394 44.01 -64.78 -86.07
N LYS A 395 44.26 -65.54 -85.01
CA LYS A 395 45.14 -66.73 -85.06
C LYS A 395 44.62 -67.81 -86.01
N LYS A 396 43.30 -68.04 -86.05
CA LYS A 396 42.67 -68.94 -87.04
C LYS A 396 42.85 -68.43 -88.47
N LEU A 397 42.67 -67.13 -88.70
CA LEU A 397 42.90 -66.51 -90.01
C LEU A 397 44.35 -66.66 -90.48
N GLN A 398 45.32 -66.39 -89.60
CA GLN A 398 46.76 -66.60 -89.88
C GLN A 398 47.09 -68.08 -90.19
N GLN A 399 46.44 -69.03 -89.52
CA GLN A 399 46.56 -70.46 -89.85
C GLN A 399 45.99 -70.78 -91.24
N THR A 400 44.83 -70.21 -91.61
CA THR A 400 44.29 -70.39 -92.97
C THR A 400 45.11 -69.70 -94.06
N GLU A 401 45.73 -68.55 -93.76
CA GLU A 401 46.65 -67.85 -94.66
C GLU A 401 47.91 -68.69 -94.93
N ALA A 402 48.49 -69.29 -93.89
CA ALA A 402 49.63 -70.22 -94.03
C ALA A 402 49.26 -71.47 -94.86
N LEU A 403 48.05 -72.02 -94.68
CA LEU A 403 47.55 -73.12 -95.50
C LEU A 403 47.35 -72.72 -96.97
N LEU A 404 46.77 -71.54 -97.23
CA LEU A 404 46.61 -71.00 -98.59
C LEU A 404 47.97 -70.76 -99.26
N SER A 405 48.96 -70.25 -98.53
CA SER A 405 50.34 -70.08 -99.02
C SER A 405 50.96 -71.41 -99.47
N ASN A 406 50.78 -72.48 -98.69
CA ASN A 406 51.20 -73.83 -99.08
C ASN A 406 50.48 -74.34 -100.35
N PHE A 407 49.17 -74.09 -100.47
CA PHE A 407 48.42 -74.45 -101.69
C PHE A 407 48.89 -73.66 -102.92
N VAL A 408 49.23 -72.37 -102.78
CA VAL A 408 49.80 -71.56 -103.88
C VAL A 408 51.16 -72.11 -104.32
N ALA A 409 52.05 -72.44 -103.38
CA ALA A 409 53.36 -73.03 -103.69
C ALA A 409 53.23 -74.38 -104.43
N GLU A 410 52.22 -75.18 -104.09
CA GLU A 410 51.95 -76.46 -104.73
C GLU A 410 51.31 -76.30 -106.13
N LEU A 411 50.44 -75.30 -106.31
CA LEU A 411 49.93 -74.90 -107.63
C LEU A 411 51.06 -74.39 -108.55
N GLU A 412 52.05 -73.67 -108.01
CA GLU A 412 53.26 -73.32 -108.77
C GLU A 412 54.11 -74.54 -109.16
N ARG A 413 54.17 -75.59 -108.32
CA ARG A 413 54.88 -76.84 -108.65
C ARG A 413 54.23 -77.52 -109.84
N VAL A 414 52.92 -77.74 -109.79
CA VAL A 414 52.13 -78.29 -110.91
C VAL A 414 52.23 -77.38 -112.15
N GLY A 415 52.25 -76.06 -111.94
CA GLY A 415 52.47 -75.07 -112.99
C GLY A 415 53.86 -75.09 -113.64
N ARG A 416 54.89 -75.62 -112.97
CA ARG A 416 56.22 -75.89 -113.56
C ARG A 416 56.18 -77.18 -114.39
N GLU A 417 55.71 -78.27 -113.81
CA GLU A 417 55.64 -79.60 -114.43
C GLU A 417 54.84 -79.59 -115.75
N ARG A 418 53.73 -78.84 -115.81
CA ARG A 418 52.94 -78.70 -117.03
C ARG A 418 53.69 -78.01 -118.18
N ARG A 419 54.56 -77.03 -117.90
CA ARG A 419 55.36 -76.34 -118.93
C ARG A 419 56.43 -77.25 -119.53
N GLU A 420 56.97 -78.17 -118.73
CA GLU A 420 57.92 -79.20 -119.21
C GLU A 420 57.21 -80.22 -120.12
N GLN A 421 55.97 -80.62 -119.78
CA GLN A 421 55.13 -81.45 -120.65
C GLN A 421 54.75 -80.74 -121.97
N ASP A 422 54.33 -79.47 -121.92
CA ASP A 422 53.97 -78.70 -123.12
C ASP A 422 55.18 -78.52 -124.07
N ALA A 423 56.41 -78.40 -123.54
CA ALA A 423 57.63 -78.35 -124.34
C ALA A 423 57.93 -79.66 -125.09
N LEU A 424 57.78 -80.82 -124.42
CA LEU A 424 57.94 -82.15 -125.03
C LEU A 424 56.93 -82.41 -126.16
N ILE A 425 55.68 -81.96 -125.99
CA ILE A 425 54.62 -82.08 -127.00
C ILE A 425 54.97 -81.29 -128.27
N LEU A 426 55.68 -80.16 -128.15
CA LEU A 426 56.06 -79.35 -129.30
C LEU A 426 57.08 -80.07 -130.21
N GLN A 427 58.07 -80.75 -129.61
CA GLN A 427 59.13 -81.44 -130.35
C GLN A 427 58.59 -82.61 -131.20
N VAL A 428 57.72 -83.43 -130.62
CA VAL A 428 57.08 -84.57 -131.34
C VAL A 428 56.24 -84.08 -132.53
N ARG A 429 55.65 -82.87 -132.44
CA ARG A 429 54.86 -82.29 -133.54
C ARG A 429 55.71 -81.83 -134.72
N SER A 430 56.94 -81.35 -134.50
CA SER A 430 57.88 -81.05 -135.60
C SER A 430 58.28 -82.33 -136.36
N GLU A 431 58.62 -83.40 -135.64
CA GLU A 431 59.07 -84.67 -136.22
C GLU A 431 57.96 -85.35 -137.06
N ALA A 432 56.69 -85.23 -136.63
CA ALA A 432 55.54 -85.73 -137.37
C ALA A 432 55.24 -84.95 -138.68
N ALA A 433 55.54 -83.65 -138.73
CA ALA A 433 55.22 -82.81 -139.88
C ALA A 433 56.09 -83.12 -141.11
N GLU A 434 57.37 -83.45 -140.91
CA GLU A 434 58.31 -83.73 -142.01
C GLU A 434 57.95 -85.02 -142.78
N GLN A 435 57.48 -86.05 -142.07
CA GLN A 435 57.06 -87.31 -142.69
C GLN A 435 55.83 -87.16 -143.59
N GLN A 436 54.92 -86.25 -143.25
CA GLN A 436 53.68 -86.04 -144.00
C GLN A 436 53.92 -85.37 -145.37
N VAL A 437 54.95 -84.52 -145.48
CA VAL A 437 55.30 -83.85 -146.76
C VAL A 437 55.83 -84.83 -147.80
N GLN A 438 56.58 -85.86 -147.38
CA GLN A 438 57.17 -86.85 -148.30
C GLN A 438 56.12 -87.78 -148.93
N SER A 439 55.02 -88.08 -148.23
CA SER A 439 53.98 -88.97 -148.77
C SER A 439 53.11 -88.30 -149.84
N ALA A 440 52.83 -87.00 -149.72
CA ALA A 440 52.01 -86.25 -150.67
C ALA A 440 52.58 -86.25 -152.09
N GLN A 441 53.89 -86.04 -152.23
CA GLN A 441 54.58 -86.00 -153.54
C GLN A 441 54.48 -87.30 -154.34
N HIS A 442 54.19 -88.43 -153.66
CA HIS A 442 54.09 -89.74 -154.29
C HIS A 442 52.71 -90.04 -154.88
N VAL A 443 51.69 -89.24 -154.55
CA VAL A 443 50.29 -89.43 -155.00
C VAL A 443 50.06 -88.74 -156.35
N ASP A 444 50.47 -87.48 -156.51
CA ASP A 444 50.35 -86.69 -157.75
C ASP A 444 50.92 -87.42 -158.97
N GLN A 445 51.98 -88.21 -158.76
CA GLN A 445 52.68 -88.95 -159.80
C GLN A 445 51.88 -90.15 -160.36
N LEU A 446 50.91 -90.68 -159.59
CA LEU A 446 50.03 -91.77 -160.00
C LEU A 446 48.77 -91.27 -160.73
N GLU A 447 48.23 -90.12 -160.34
CA GLU A 447 47.00 -89.59 -160.96
C GLU A 447 47.18 -89.26 -162.45
N GLN A 448 48.35 -88.74 -162.85
CA GLN A 448 48.65 -88.43 -164.25
C GLN A 448 48.65 -89.68 -165.16
N GLN A 449 48.91 -90.88 -164.61
CA GLN A 449 48.88 -92.13 -165.37
C GLN A 449 47.45 -92.67 -165.60
N LEU A 450 46.48 -92.28 -164.76
CA LEU A 450 45.08 -92.69 -164.90
C LEU A 450 44.30 -91.89 -165.97
N ILE A 451 44.71 -90.66 -166.25
CA ILE A 451 44.02 -89.77 -167.20
C ILE A 451 44.20 -90.26 -168.65
N THR A 452 45.42 -90.62 -169.04
CA THR A 452 45.75 -91.10 -170.39
C THR A 452 45.10 -92.44 -170.73
N LEU A 453 44.95 -93.34 -169.75
CA LEU A 453 44.32 -94.65 -169.94
C LEU A 453 42.78 -94.59 -170.08
N ARG A 454 42.13 -93.52 -169.60
CA ARG A 454 40.66 -93.37 -169.71
C ARG A 454 40.19 -92.92 -171.09
N GLN A 455 40.99 -92.12 -171.81
CA GLN A 455 40.58 -91.54 -173.09
C GLN A 455 40.51 -92.60 -174.21
N SER A 456 41.45 -93.55 -174.26
CA SER A 456 41.46 -94.64 -175.26
C SER A 456 40.34 -95.67 -175.08
N LEU A 457 39.77 -95.78 -173.87
CA LEU A 457 38.71 -96.74 -173.59
C LEU A 457 37.35 -96.27 -174.15
N ALA A 458 37.05 -94.98 -174.06
CA ALA A 458 35.73 -94.42 -174.38
C ALA A 458 35.34 -94.57 -175.85
N GLU A 459 36.28 -94.37 -176.78
CA GLU A 459 36.01 -94.46 -178.23
C GLU A 459 35.64 -95.89 -178.68
N SER A 460 36.10 -96.92 -177.94
CA SER A 460 35.84 -98.32 -178.29
C SER A 460 34.39 -98.77 -178.06
N GLN A 461 33.68 -98.13 -177.12
CA GLN A 461 32.39 -98.64 -176.61
C GLN A 461 31.19 -98.18 -177.45
N SER A 462 31.25 -96.97 -178.04
CA SER A 462 30.15 -96.39 -178.83
C SER A 462 29.72 -97.25 -180.03
N ASN A 463 30.67 -98.00 -180.62
CA ASN A 463 30.41 -98.86 -181.78
C ASN A 463 29.56 -100.11 -181.47
N LEU A 464 29.33 -100.47 -180.20
CA LEU A 464 28.76 -101.77 -179.83
C LEU A 464 27.24 -101.77 -179.59
N GLU A 465 26.62 -100.61 -179.34
CA GLU A 465 25.25 -100.57 -178.80
C GLU A 465 24.14 -100.66 -179.86
N HIS A 466 24.40 -100.32 -181.13
CA HIS A 466 23.33 -100.19 -182.12
C HIS A 466 22.79 -101.51 -182.70
N GLU A 467 23.61 -102.57 -182.83
CA GLU A 467 23.14 -103.84 -183.43
C GLU A 467 22.08 -104.57 -182.59
N ARG A 468 21.98 -104.30 -181.28
CA ARG A 468 21.10 -105.05 -180.37
C ARG A 468 19.63 -104.63 -180.37
N SER A 469 19.22 -103.73 -181.26
CA SER A 469 17.84 -103.21 -181.35
C SER A 469 16.80 -104.21 -181.92
N LEU A 470 17.23 -105.26 -182.63
CA LEU A 470 16.33 -106.00 -183.55
C LEU A 470 15.78 -107.37 -183.10
N TYR A 471 16.11 -107.89 -181.92
CA TYR A 471 15.47 -109.07 -181.32
C TYR A 471 15.37 -108.94 -179.79
N ALA A 472 14.23 -109.29 -179.18
CA ALA A 472 13.89 -108.84 -177.81
C ALA A 472 13.23 -109.88 -176.88
N LYS A 473 13.42 -109.65 -175.56
CA LYS A 473 12.64 -110.07 -174.36
C LYS A 473 12.96 -111.40 -173.60
N HIS A 474 13.21 -111.26 -172.27
CA HIS A 474 13.10 -112.17 -171.08
C HIS A 474 14.31 -112.98 -170.46
N LEU A 475 14.74 -112.60 -169.20
CA LEU A 475 15.13 -113.36 -167.94
C LEU A 475 16.00 -112.49 -166.88
N ALA A 476 15.58 -112.07 -165.61
CA ALA A 476 16.36 -111.32 -164.49
C ALA A 476 15.66 -110.84 -163.10
N GLU A 477 16.36 -110.59 -161.92
CA GLU A 477 15.85 -110.37 -160.47
C GLU A 477 16.66 -109.42 -159.39
N SER A 478 16.24 -109.10 -158.09
CA SER A 478 16.91 -108.17 -157.02
C SER A 478 16.47 -108.13 -155.45
N SER A 479 17.08 -107.31 -154.48
CA SER A 479 16.85 -107.12 -152.94
C SER A 479 17.40 -105.77 -152.24
N SER A 480 17.49 -105.31 -150.91
CA SER A 480 17.05 -105.54 -149.43
C SER A 480 17.48 -104.43 -148.31
N ASP A 481 17.10 -104.51 -146.97
CA ASP A 481 17.64 -103.95 -145.59
C ASP A 481 17.39 -102.46 -145.02
N ALA A 482 17.52 -101.85 -143.75
CA ALA A 482 17.85 -101.96 -142.22
C ALA A 482 17.25 -100.72 -141.33
N ALA A 483 17.40 -100.16 -140.05
CA ALA A 483 18.02 -100.14 -138.61
C ALA A 483 17.33 -98.99 -137.65
N ASP A 484 17.51 -98.41 -136.37
CA ASP A 484 18.11 -98.44 -134.93
C ASP A 484 17.62 -97.16 -134.01
N VAL A 485 17.80 -96.66 -132.70
CA VAL A 485 18.28 -96.89 -131.21
C VAL A 485 17.95 -95.67 -130.14
N THR A 486 18.06 -95.71 -128.73
CA THR A 486 17.58 -94.72 -127.59
C THR A 486 18.22 -94.81 -126.08
N GLN A 487 18.07 -94.09 -124.87
CA GLN A 487 17.64 -92.76 -124.17
C GLN A 487 17.91 -92.52 -122.55
N GLU A 488 17.33 -91.52 -121.75
CA GLU A 488 17.73 -90.76 -120.41
C GLU A 488 16.68 -90.62 -119.15
N THR A 489 16.63 -89.93 -117.90
CA THR A 489 17.30 -89.13 -116.69
C THR A 489 16.40 -89.08 -115.32
N GLU A 490 16.30 -88.33 -114.12
CA GLU A 490 16.76 -87.14 -113.19
C GLU A 490 16.06 -87.16 -111.68
N THR A 491 15.97 -86.37 -110.50
CA THR A 491 16.27 -85.08 -109.62
C THR A 491 16.12 -85.30 -107.99
N SER A 492 15.93 -84.51 -106.82
CA SER A 492 15.54 -83.15 -106.12
C SER A 492 16.13 -82.90 -104.59
N GLU A 493 15.79 -82.16 -103.42
CA GLU A 493 14.79 -81.19 -102.67
C GLU A 493 15.24 -80.48 -101.23
N ASP A 494 14.44 -79.75 -100.31
CA ASP A 494 14.85 -78.80 -99.11
C ASP A 494 14.04 -78.56 -97.65
N ILE A 495 14.10 -77.41 -96.81
CA ILE A 495 14.02 -77.21 -95.22
C ILE A 495 13.27 -75.93 -94.46
N ASP A 496 13.07 -75.75 -93.06
CA ASP A 496 12.40 -74.56 -92.23
C ASP A 496 12.75 -74.12 -90.66
N GLN A 497 11.87 -73.50 -89.72
CA GLN A 497 12.12 -72.44 -88.57
C GLN A 497 11.28 -72.31 -87.14
N ALA A 498 11.49 -71.31 -86.15
CA ALA A 498 10.75 -71.04 -84.78
C ALA A 498 10.90 -69.63 -83.91
N ARG A 499 10.07 -69.21 -82.82
CA ARG A 499 10.02 -67.87 -81.96
C ARG A 499 9.27 -67.73 -80.49
N THR A 500 9.35 -66.62 -79.61
CA THR A 500 8.85 -66.43 -78.09
C THR A 500 8.59 -64.96 -77.35
N PRO A 501 7.85 -64.71 -76.15
CA PRO A 501 7.50 -63.37 -75.36
C PRO A 501 7.32 -63.21 -73.72
N SER A 502 6.99 -62.02 -73.00
CA SER A 502 6.58 -61.76 -71.48
C SER A 502 6.07 -60.31 -70.85
N ASP A 503 6.03 -59.97 -69.47
CA ASP A 503 5.05 -59.13 -68.54
C ASP A 503 5.62 -58.32 -67.20
N GLU A 504 5.12 -57.56 -66.10
CA GLU A 504 3.98 -56.73 -65.36
C GLU A 504 4.48 -55.79 -64.08
N GLN A 505 3.95 -55.06 -62.96
CA GLN A 505 2.75 -54.54 -62.05
C GLN A 505 3.13 -53.29 -60.99
N LEU A 506 2.66 -52.57 -59.84
CA LEU A 506 1.70 -52.30 -58.58
C LEU A 506 1.77 -50.75 -57.92
N GLU A 507 1.35 -50.02 -56.77
CA GLU A 507 0.47 -49.81 -55.46
C GLU A 507 0.68 -48.34 -54.67
N ILE A 508 0.25 -47.64 -53.48
CA ILE A 508 -0.77 -47.42 -52.27
C ILE A 508 -0.36 -46.19 -51.21
N GLU A 509 -0.92 -45.48 -50.10
CA GLU A 509 -2.22 -44.80 -49.49
C GLU A 509 -2.19 -43.58 -48.28
N PRO A 510 -2.82 -43.42 -47.00
CA PRO A 510 -3.34 -42.14 -46.20
C PRO A 510 -2.98 -41.82 -44.60
N CYS A 511 -3.48 -40.98 -43.55
CA CYS A 511 -4.34 -39.76 -43.00
C CYS A 511 -4.24 -39.49 -41.35
N ASN A 512 -4.79 -38.62 -40.35
CA ASN A 512 -5.44 -37.25 -39.88
C ASN A 512 -5.79 -37.16 -38.24
N ASP A 513 -6.26 -36.25 -37.26
CA ASP A 513 -6.55 -34.77 -36.72
C ASP A 513 -7.04 -34.68 -35.13
N ASP A 514 -7.48 -33.74 -34.16
CA ASP A 514 -7.74 -32.26 -33.62
C ASP A 514 -8.19 -32.15 -32.01
N ARG A 515 -8.64 -31.20 -31.04
CA ARG A 515 -8.92 -29.69 -30.64
C ARG A 515 -9.44 -29.21 -29.12
N THR A 516 -9.30 -27.90 -28.59
CA THR A 516 -10.11 -26.93 -27.59
C THR A 516 -10.04 -26.64 -25.97
N THR A 517 -10.33 -25.38 -25.37
CA THR A 517 -10.11 -24.83 -23.89
C THR A 517 -11.08 -23.82 -22.99
N PRO A 518 -10.79 -22.60 -22.29
CA PRO A 518 -11.29 -22.01 -20.92
C PRO A 518 -11.95 -20.51 -20.81
N PRO A 519 -12.04 -19.50 -19.76
CA PRO A 519 -11.75 -19.18 -18.25
C PRO A 519 -12.69 -18.12 -17.37
N GLU A 520 -12.24 -17.38 -16.24
CA GLU A 520 -12.62 -15.98 -15.56
C GLU A 520 -13.34 -15.67 -14.10
N SER A 521 -13.04 -14.58 -13.25
CA SER A 521 -13.72 -14.07 -11.90
C SER A 521 -13.21 -12.79 -11.01
N VAL A 522 -13.95 -12.10 -10.02
CA VAL A 522 -13.57 -10.87 -9.09
C VAL A 522 -14.43 -10.46 -7.74
N HIS A 523 -13.96 -9.59 -6.73
CA HIS A 523 -14.63 -8.58 -5.72
C HIS A 523 -14.83 -8.67 -4.08
N VAL A 524 -14.78 -7.57 -3.20
CA VAL A 524 -15.20 -7.37 -1.68
C VAL A 524 -14.99 -5.94 -0.93
N THR A 525 -15.62 -5.47 0.27
CA THR A 525 -15.24 -4.33 1.31
C THR A 525 -16.28 -3.77 2.48
N GLN A 526 -15.86 -3.17 3.70
CA GLN A 526 -16.41 -2.04 4.69
C GLN A 526 -17.28 -2.05 6.08
N GLU A 527 -17.33 -0.92 6.95
CA GLU A 527 -18.02 -0.67 8.34
C GLU A 527 -18.12 0.83 9.06
N PRO A 528 -19.00 1.26 10.10
CA PRO A 528 -19.25 2.68 10.73
C PRO A 528 -19.78 3.06 12.26
N GLU A 529 -19.91 4.39 12.73
CA GLU A 529 -20.88 5.15 13.75
C GLU A 529 -20.57 5.80 15.24
N VAL A 530 -21.31 6.86 15.84
CA VAL A 530 -21.10 7.72 17.16
C VAL A 530 -22.29 8.61 17.90
N ALA A 531 -22.20 9.29 19.14
CA ALA A 531 -23.26 10.15 19.93
C ALA A 531 -22.95 11.19 21.19
N PRO A 532 -23.88 12.08 21.81
CA PRO A 532 -23.68 13.24 22.86
C PRO A 532 -24.75 13.68 24.04
N GLU A 533 -24.60 14.75 24.96
CA GLU A 533 -25.44 15.19 26.24
C GLU A 533 -25.52 16.74 26.85
N PRO A 534 -26.29 17.18 27.97
CA PRO A 534 -26.72 18.61 28.47
C PRO A 534 -26.76 19.18 30.03
N VAL A 535 -27.25 20.43 30.44
CA VAL A 535 -27.27 21.16 31.86
C VAL A 535 -28.36 22.32 32.29
N GLN A 536 -28.39 23.06 33.51
CA GLN A 536 -29.40 24.16 34.05
C GLN A 536 -29.15 25.09 35.38
N VAL A 537 -29.92 26.22 35.77
CA VAL A 537 -29.79 27.21 37.02
C VAL A 537 -31.04 28.11 37.63
N ALA A 538 -30.92 29.26 38.46
CA ALA A 538 -31.93 29.94 39.46
C ALA A 538 -32.08 31.56 39.73
N GLU A 539 -32.75 32.16 40.84
CA GLU A 539 -33.34 33.61 41.05
C GLU A 539 -33.45 34.37 42.51
N PRO A 540 -33.74 35.74 42.74
CA PRO A 540 -33.69 36.58 44.05
C PRO A 540 -34.79 37.73 44.50
N THR A 541 -34.60 38.68 45.51
CA THR A 541 -35.62 39.45 46.42
C THR A 541 -35.77 41.07 46.50
N ARG A 542 -36.64 41.75 47.40
CA ARG A 542 -37.41 43.12 47.25
C ARG A 542 -37.81 44.02 48.58
N THR A 543 -38.45 45.28 48.59
CA THR A 543 -38.50 46.40 49.71
C THR A 543 -39.79 47.34 50.14
N ASP A 544 -39.72 48.63 50.71
CA ASP A 544 -40.58 49.49 51.71
C ASP A 544 -41.36 50.88 51.29
N ASP A 545 -42.09 51.70 52.15
CA ASP A 545 -43.22 52.72 51.81
C ASP A 545 -43.35 54.20 52.49
N ASP A 546 -44.27 55.15 52.08
CA ASP A 546 -44.53 56.54 52.70
C ASP A 546 -46.00 57.09 52.87
N LEU A 547 -46.44 57.31 54.13
CA LEU A 547 -47.79 57.81 54.50
C LEU A 547 -48.15 59.31 54.32
N THR A 548 -47.25 60.25 53.96
CA THR A 548 -47.58 61.70 54.04
C THR A 548 -48.68 62.21 53.07
N VAL A 549 -49.10 61.38 52.12
CA VAL A 549 -50.10 61.68 51.06
C VAL A 549 -51.53 61.88 51.61
N ILE A 550 -51.81 61.43 52.83
CA ILE A 550 -53.16 61.39 53.41
C ILE A 550 -53.52 62.72 54.10
N LYS A 551 -54.58 63.38 53.61
CA LYS A 551 -55.01 64.70 54.09
C LYS A 551 -55.53 64.62 55.53
N GLY A 552 -54.73 65.15 56.45
CA GLY A 552 -54.98 65.19 57.90
C GLY A 552 -53.80 64.64 58.72
N ILE A 553 -52.95 63.82 58.11
CA ILE A 553 -51.69 63.33 58.67
C ILE A 553 -50.58 64.33 58.32
N GLY A 554 -50.13 65.11 59.31
CA GLY A 554 -48.92 65.93 59.19
C GLY A 554 -47.67 65.13 59.57
N ARG A 555 -46.46 65.70 59.36
CA ARG A 555 -45.19 65.01 59.66
C ARG A 555 -45.13 64.44 61.08
N LYS A 556 -45.53 65.22 62.10
CA LYS A 556 -45.61 64.79 63.50
C LYS A 556 -46.63 63.67 63.77
N ILE A 557 -47.61 63.47 62.89
CA ILE A 557 -48.57 62.36 62.95
C ILE A 557 -47.98 61.14 62.23
N LYS A 558 -47.28 61.29 61.10
CA LYS A 558 -46.52 60.18 60.48
C LYS A 558 -45.47 59.63 61.46
N GLU A 559 -44.62 60.51 62.03
CA GLU A 559 -43.60 60.17 63.04
C GLU A 559 -44.20 59.31 64.17
N LEU A 560 -45.37 59.71 64.68
CA LEU A 560 -46.13 59.02 65.73
C LEU A 560 -46.79 57.71 65.28
N LEU A 561 -47.29 57.63 64.05
CA LEU A 561 -47.88 56.40 63.48
C LEU A 561 -46.79 55.34 63.22
N SER A 562 -45.66 55.74 62.64
CA SER A 562 -44.53 54.82 62.43
C SER A 562 -43.91 54.36 63.75
N ALA A 563 -43.86 55.22 64.77
CA ALA A 563 -43.51 54.81 66.15
C ALA A 563 -44.52 53.85 66.82
N ASN A 564 -45.71 53.65 66.22
CA ASN A 564 -46.71 52.66 66.61
C ASN A 564 -46.78 51.44 65.64
N GLY A 565 -45.77 51.26 64.77
CA GLY A 565 -45.71 50.16 63.80
C GLY A 565 -46.63 50.34 62.58
N ILE A 566 -46.86 51.59 62.17
CA ILE A 566 -47.74 51.94 61.05
C ILE A 566 -46.92 52.77 60.03
N ASP A 567 -46.40 52.08 59.03
CA ASP A 567 -45.40 52.54 58.05
C ASP A 567 -45.95 52.57 56.62
N SER A 568 -46.63 51.51 56.21
CA SER A 568 -47.18 51.29 54.87
C SER A 568 -48.65 51.68 54.76
N PHE A 569 -49.09 52.08 53.56
CA PHE A 569 -50.49 52.43 53.31
C PHE A 569 -51.43 51.26 53.65
N ARG A 570 -50.98 50.03 53.41
CA ARG A 570 -51.74 48.79 53.66
C ARG A 570 -51.90 48.50 55.15
N CYS A 571 -50.89 48.81 55.98
CA CYS A 571 -51.00 48.76 57.43
C CYS A 571 -52.03 49.80 57.93
N LEU A 572 -51.89 51.08 57.54
CA LEU A 572 -52.80 52.15 57.96
C LEU A 572 -54.26 51.93 57.50
N ALA A 573 -54.47 51.33 56.33
CA ALA A 573 -55.80 50.99 55.81
C ALA A 573 -56.52 49.91 56.63
N SER A 574 -55.78 49.08 57.38
CA SER A 574 -56.29 47.90 58.10
C SER A 574 -56.57 48.15 59.60
N ILE A 575 -56.49 49.41 60.06
CA ILE A 575 -56.54 49.76 61.49
C ILE A 575 -57.81 50.54 61.83
N ASP A 576 -58.52 50.07 62.87
CA ASP A 576 -59.74 50.71 63.37
C ASP A 576 -59.54 52.17 63.78
N SER A 577 -60.50 53.01 63.40
CA SER A 577 -60.54 54.42 63.77
C SER A 577 -60.49 54.65 65.28
N ALA A 578 -61.11 53.76 66.08
CA ALA A 578 -61.05 53.81 67.54
C ALA A 578 -59.62 53.64 68.10
N LYS A 579 -58.78 52.81 67.47
CA LYS A 579 -57.37 52.63 67.86
C LYS A 579 -56.56 53.88 67.50
N LEU A 580 -56.79 54.45 66.31
CA LEU A 580 -56.19 55.73 65.91
C LEU A 580 -56.62 56.89 66.81
N GLU A 581 -57.88 56.93 67.26
CA GLU A 581 -58.39 57.93 68.21
C GLU A 581 -57.72 57.84 69.58
N GLN A 582 -57.48 56.62 70.08
CA GLN A 582 -56.78 56.42 71.36
C GLN A 582 -55.30 56.83 71.26
N ILE A 583 -54.60 56.42 70.20
CA ILE A 583 -53.20 56.82 69.91
C ILE A 583 -53.07 58.35 69.84
N LEU A 584 -54.00 59.05 69.19
CA LEU A 584 -54.00 60.53 69.14
C LEU A 584 -54.30 61.17 70.50
N LYS A 585 -55.23 60.60 71.27
CA LYS A 585 -55.63 61.09 72.60
C LYS A 585 -54.47 61.00 73.61
N ASP A 586 -53.74 59.88 73.60
CA ASP A 586 -52.61 59.68 74.51
C ASP A 586 -51.43 60.59 74.17
N ALA A 587 -51.28 60.97 72.89
CA ALA A 587 -50.39 62.04 72.43
C ALA A 587 -50.94 63.48 72.63
N GLY A 588 -52.06 63.65 73.34
CA GLY A 588 -52.68 64.95 73.63
C GLY A 588 -53.32 65.66 72.42
N MET A 589 -53.50 64.98 71.29
CA MET A 589 -54.02 65.58 70.05
C MET A 589 -55.56 65.51 70.02
N SER A 590 -56.20 66.67 69.87
CA SER A 590 -57.67 66.76 69.91
C SER A 590 -58.34 66.45 68.57
N ARG A 591 -59.30 65.52 68.61
CA ARG A 591 -60.20 65.13 67.50
C ARG A 591 -60.89 66.31 66.81
N LYS A 592 -61.06 67.46 67.49
CA LYS A 592 -61.61 68.70 66.91
C LYS A 592 -60.76 69.30 65.78
N ARG A 593 -59.50 68.87 65.60
CA ARG A 593 -58.59 69.32 64.52
C ARG A 593 -58.14 68.21 63.57
N HIS A 594 -58.22 66.95 63.99
CA HIS A 594 -57.81 65.78 63.20
C HIS A 594 -58.87 64.70 63.33
N ASP A 595 -59.45 64.28 62.19
CA ASP A 595 -60.52 63.29 62.12
C ASP A 595 -59.96 61.96 61.58
N PRO A 596 -59.51 61.02 62.44
CA PRO A 596 -58.83 59.79 62.01
C PRO A 596 -59.74 58.81 61.28
N ALA A 597 -61.06 58.90 61.45
CA ALA A 597 -62.02 58.12 60.66
C ALA A 597 -61.90 58.39 59.15
N THR A 598 -61.28 59.52 58.76
CA THR A 598 -61.03 59.88 57.35
C THR A 598 -59.73 59.31 56.78
N TRP A 599 -58.88 58.69 57.60
CA TRP A 599 -57.55 58.26 57.17
C TRP A 599 -57.55 56.86 56.56
N ALA A 600 -58.32 55.92 57.11
CA ALA A 600 -58.47 54.58 56.54
C ALA A 600 -59.03 54.62 55.10
N GLU A 601 -60.11 55.38 54.86
CA GLU A 601 -60.68 55.58 53.51
C GLU A 601 -59.66 56.13 52.49
N GLN A 602 -58.75 57.00 52.95
CA GLN A 602 -57.71 57.59 52.12
C GLN A 602 -56.52 56.64 51.93
N ALA A 603 -56.17 55.85 52.95
CA ALA A 603 -55.10 54.85 52.91
C ALA A 603 -55.42 53.70 51.95
N VAL A 604 -56.68 53.24 51.89
CA VAL A 604 -57.12 52.26 50.89
C VAL A 604 -56.89 52.78 49.47
N LEU A 605 -57.29 54.03 49.19
CA LEU A 605 -57.10 54.63 47.85
C LEU A 605 -55.62 54.90 47.52
N ALA A 606 -54.76 55.11 48.51
CA ALA A 606 -53.32 55.27 48.33
C ALA A 606 -52.63 53.92 48.07
N ALA A 607 -52.94 52.88 48.87
CA ALA A 607 -52.45 51.51 48.69
C ALA A 607 -52.86 50.93 47.32
N ASP A 608 -54.07 51.25 46.85
CA ASP A 608 -54.57 50.90 45.53
C ASP A 608 -53.95 51.71 44.37
N GLY A 609 -53.08 52.69 44.66
CA GLY A 609 -52.50 53.61 43.66
C GLY A 609 -53.50 54.60 43.02
N LYS A 610 -54.73 54.69 43.52
CA LYS A 610 -55.87 55.45 42.93
C LYS A 610 -55.81 56.96 43.26
N MET A 611 -54.64 57.57 43.03
CA MET A 611 -54.30 58.92 43.48
C MET A 611 -55.23 60.03 42.98
N GLU A 612 -55.79 59.94 41.76
CA GLU A 612 -56.76 60.94 41.29
C GLU A 612 -58.12 60.83 41.99
N ARG A 613 -58.55 59.62 42.34
CA ARG A 613 -59.79 59.42 43.13
C ARG A 613 -59.60 59.88 44.58
N LEU A 614 -58.40 59.72 45.13
CA LEU A 614 -58.00 60.29 46.43
C LEU A 614 -58.08 61.83 46.41
N LYS A 615 -57.48 62.49 45.40
CA LYS A 615 -57.57 63.95 45.21
C LYS A 615 -59.02 64.44 45.07
N GLU A 616 -59.87 63.68 44.35
CA GLU A 616 -61.29 64.01 44.21
C GLU A 616 -62.05 63.89 45.54
N LEU A 617 -61.85 62.83 46.31
CA LEU A 617 -62.43 62.65 47.65
C LEU A 617 -62.02 63.81 48.57
N GLN A 618 -60.74 64.17 48.59
CA GLN A 618 -60.19 65.29 49.37
C GLN A 618 -60.76 66.66 48.95
N ARG A 619 -61.15 66.82 47.68
CA ARG A 619 -61.78 68.03 47.10
C ARG A 619 -63.28 68.09 47.43
N ASN A 620 -63.98 66.97 47.37
CA ASN A 620 -65.42 66.91 47.67
C ASN A 620 -65.71 67.01 49.18
N ARG A 621 -64.88 66.41 50.05
CA ARG A 621 -64.98 66.64 51.52
C ARG A 621 -64.73 68.11 51.89
N ALA A 622 -63.87 68.83 51.14
CA ALA A 622 -63.64 70.27 51.36
C ALA A 622 -64.90 71.11 51.06
N LYS A 623 -65.65 70.80 50.00
CA LYS A 623 -66.95 71.44 49.71
C LYS A 623 -67.96 71.17 50.84
N SER A 624 -68.10 69.91 51.25
CA SER A 624 -69.01 69.49 52.32
C SER A 624 -68.75 70.19 53.66
N TRP A 625 -67.49 70.47 53.99
CA TRP A 625 -67.12 71.16 55.23
C TRP A 625 -67.60 72.63 55.25
N VAL A 626 -67.58 73.31 54.10
CA VAL A 626 -68.13 74.68 53.96
C VAL A 626 -69.65 74.68 54.10
N THR A 627 -70.36 73.71 53.51
CA THR A 627 -71.83 73.65 53.56
C THR A 627 -72.38 73.41 54.98
N ARG A 628 -71.61 72.72 55.85
CA ARG A 628 -72.05 72.37 57.21
C ARG A 628 -72.01 73.53 58.21
N CYS A 629 -71.35 74.64 57.87
CA CYS A 629 -71.17 75.79 58.76
C CYS A 629 -72.25 76.89 58.63
N VAL A 630 -73.24 76.72 57.74
CA VAL A 630 -74.36 77.66 57.58
C VAL A 630 -75.60 77.08 58.28
N ARG A 631 -76.01 77.70 59.39
CA ARG A 631 -77.26 77.38 60.11
C ARG A 631 -78.35 78.38 59.69
N PRO A 632 -79.53 77.94 59.22
CA PRO A 632 -80.65 78.86 58.98
C PRO A 632 -81.07 79.57 60.26
N VAL A 633 -81.49 80.82 60.15
CA VAL A 633 -82.11 81.60 61.23
C VAL A 633 -83.62 81.56 61.06
N HIS A 634 -84.30 80.91 61.99
CA HIS A 634 -85.71 81.13 62.36
C HIS A 634 -85.91 80.65 63.80
#